data_AF-A0A496A5E4-F1
#
_entry.id   AF-A0A496A5E4-F1
#
_cell.length_a   1.000
_cell.length_b   1.000
_cell.length_c   1.000
_cell.angle_alpha   90.00
_cell.angle_beta   90.00
_cell.angle_gamma   90.00
#
_symmetry.space_group_name_H-M   'P 1'
#
loop_
_entity.id
_entity.type
_entity.pdbx_description
1 polymer ?
#
loop_
_entity_poly.entity_id
_entity_poly.type
_entity_poly.pdbx_seq_one_letter_code
_entity_poly.pdbx_strand_id
1 'polypeptide(L)'
;MMFKTPQHLRWLVVSLAAFVLFHVAIENIAAKKWKIVSQLPTGRSAFSTAVVDGKIYLIGGLLFESEKKNTFGLSTVEVYDTKNNSWQRLTDMPTPRLQAGAAVVDGKIYVVGGYRVVDRRMKILKVVEVYD
;
A
#
# COMPACT_ATOMS: atom_id res chain seq x y z
N MET A 1 42.51 -52.48 21.89
CA MET A 1 41.94 -51.56 22.92
C MET A 1 40.98 -50.62 22.23
N MET A 2 39.67 -50.78 22.43
CA MET A 2 38.63 -49.90 21.89
C MET A 2 38.17 -48.94 23.01
N PHE A 3 38.44 -47.65 22.85
CA PHE A 3 37.86 -46.62 23.72
C PHE A 3 36.41 -46.38 23.31
N LYS A 4 35.45 -46.85 24.11
CA LYS A 4 34.04 -46.47 23.99
C LYS A 4 33.86 -45.07 24.58
N THR A 5 33.52 -44.09 23.75
CA THR A 5 33.06 -42.78 24.20
C THR A 5 31.80 -42.93 25.06
N PRO A 6 31.72 -42.28 26.24
CA PRO A 6 30.62 -42.51 27.15
C PRO A 6 29.33 -41.79 26.70
N GLN A 7 28.21 -42.49 26.85
CA GLN A 7 26.89 -42.14 26.31
C GLN A 7 26.29 -40.81 26.82
N HIS A 8 26.82 -40.27 27.93
CA HIS A 8 26.32 -39.03 28.55
C HIS A 8 26.82 -37.75 27.85
N LEU A 9 27.94 -37.79 27.11
CA LEU A 9 28.43 -36.64 26.36
C LEU A 9 27.64 -36.35 25.08
N ARG A 10 26.80 -37.30 24.63
CA ARG A 10 25.91 -37.12 23.47
C ARG A 10 24.72 -36.20 23.74
N TRP A 11 24.32 -36.00 25.01
CA TRP A 11 23.14 -35.21 25.36
C TRP A 11 23.45 -33.73 25.57
N LEU A 12 24.70 -33.36 25.86
CA LEU A 12 25.11 -31.96 26.08
C LEU A 12 25.18 -31.15 24.78
N VAL A 13 25.63 -31.76 23.67
CA VAL A 13 25.65 -31.10 22.35
C VAL A 13 24.24 -30.97 21.75
N VAL A 14 23.35 -31.94 22.04
CA VAL A 14 21.95 -31.91 21.60
C VAL A 14 21.14 -30.86 22.40
N SER A 15 21.51 -30.60 23.66
CA SER A 15 20.82 -29.62 24.52
C SER A 15 21.08 -28.17 24.13
N LEU A 16 22.29 -27.80 23.69
CA LEU A 16 22.60 -26.41 23.32
C LEU A 16 21.97 -26.02 21.97
N ALA A 17 21.96 -26.94 20.99
CA ALA A 17 21.33 -26.73 19.69
C ALA A 17 19.80 -26.58 19.80
N ALA A 18 19.17 -27.36 20.68
CA ALA A 18 17.73 -27.28 20.93
C ALA A 18 17.31 -25.95 21.60
N PHE A 19 18.15 -25.37 22.47
CA PHE A 19 17.84 -24.11 23.16
C PHE A 19 18.01 -22.89 22.24
N VAL A 20 19.03 -22.89 21.37
CA VAL A 20 19.24 -21.84 20.35
C VAL A 20 18.14 -21.90 19.28
N LEU A 21 17.74 -23.10 18.84
CA LEU A 21 16.63 -23.26 17.88
C LEU A 21 15.27 -22.84 18.45
N PHE A 22 15.05 -22.96 19.76
CA PHE A 22 13.81 -22.48 20.40
C PHE A 22 13.76 -20.95 20.56
N HIS A 23 14.89 -20.29 20.84
CA HIS A 23 14.95 -18.82 20.88
C HIS A 23 14.82 -18.21 19.47
N VAL A 24 15.49 -18.79 18.47
CA VAL A 24 15.44 -18.31 17.07
C VAL A 24 14.03 -18.48 16.46
N ALA A 25 13.25 -19.47 16.92
CA ALA A 25 11.89 -19.69 16.44
C ALA A 25 10.86 -18.71 17.04
N ILE A 26 11.07 -18.18 18.25
CA ILE A 26 10.11 -17.31 18.95
C ILE A 26 10.19 -15.85 18.47
N GLU A 27 11.37 -15.38 18.04
CA GLU A 27 11.51 -14.01 17.51
C GLU A 27 10.77 -13.79 16.18
N ASN A 28 10.39 -14.87 15.48
CA ASN A 28 9.87 -14.78 14.11
C ASN A 28 8.32 -14.83 13.99
N ILE A 29 7.59 -14.64 15.09
CA ILE A 29 6.11 -14.53 15.09
C ILE A 29 5.65 -13.22 15.76
N ALA A 30 6.35 -12.11 15.50
CA ALA A 30 5.79 -10.81 15.81
C ALA A 30 4.51 -10.61 14.97
N ALA A 31 3.34 -10.73 15.61
CA ALA A 31 2.06 -10.50 14.95
C ALA A 31 2.06 -9.11 14.31
N LYS A 32 1.78 -9.04 13.00
CA LYS A 32 1.66 -7.78 12.28
C LYS A 32 0.55 -6.96 12.92
N LYS A 33 0.88 -5.80 13.49
CA LYS A 33 -0.08 -4.88 14.10
C LYS A 33 -0.49 -3.80 13.11
N TRP A 34 -1.78 -3.51 13.04
CA TRP A 34 -2.26 -2.31 12.37
C TRP A 34 -1.84 -1.07 13.16
N LYS A 35 -1.37 -0.03 12.46
CA LYS A 35 -1.01 1.26 13.03
C LYS A 35 -1.71 2.36 12.24
N ILE A 36 -2.25 3.35 12.96
CA ILE A 36 -2.75 4.57 12.34
C ILE A 36 -1.54 5.40 11.88
N VAL A 37 -1.54 5.76 10.60
CA VAL A 37 -0.56 6.66 9.97
C VAL A 37 -1.22 8.02 9.71
N SER A 38 -0.47 8.96 9.15
CA SER A 38 -0.96 10.31 8.86
C SER A 38 -2.25 10.29 8.04
N GLN A 39 -3.20 11.11 8.49
CA GLN A 39 -4.53 11.19 7.90
C GLN A 39 -4.47 11.65 6.45
N LEU A 40 -5.39 11.12 5.64
CA LEU A 40 -5.59 11.58 4.27
C LEU A 40 -5.97 13.07 4.26
N PRO A 41 -5.31 13.92 3.45
CA PRO A 41 -5.70 15.32 3.33
C PRO A 41 -7.13 15.48 2.76
N THR A 42 -7.51 14.59 1.85
CA THR A 42 -8.84 14.58 1.22
C THR A 42 -9.48 13.19 1.37
N GLY A 43 -10.53 13.09 2.19
CA GLY A 43 -11.30 11.87 2.37
C GLY A 43 -12.04 11.44 1.09
N ARG A 44 -11.87 10.19 0.67
CA ARG A 44 -12.37 9.68 -0.62
C ARG A 44 -12.54 8.17 -0.64
N SER A 45 -13.33 7.66 -1.58
CA SER A 45 -13.44 6.23 -1.91
C SER A 45 -13.17 6.00 -3.41
N ALA A 46 -13.22 4.76 -3.89
CA ALA A 46 -13.13 4.43 -5.32
C ALA A 46 -11.91 5.04 -6.07
N PHE A 47 -10.82 5.32 -5.37
CA PHE A 47 -9.56 5.81 -5.93
C PHE A 47 -8.72 4.66 -6.48
N SER A 48 -7.69 5.00 -7.24
CA SER A 48 -6.64 4.08 -7.65
C SER A 48 -5.37 4.32 -6.83
N THR A 49 -4.52 3.31 -6.71
CA THR A 49 -3.19 3.46 -6.09
C THR A 49 -2.08 2.90 -6.97
N ALA A 50 -0.90 3.47 -6.83
CA ALA A 50 0.34 2.98 -7.45
C ALA A 50 1.51 3.21 -6.48
N VAL A 51 2.57 2.41 -6.60
CA VAL A 51 3.77 2.55 -5.77
C VAL A 51 4.98 2.81 -6.66
N VAL A 52 5.64 3.94 -6.46
CA VAL A 52 6.87 4.33 -7.16
C VAL A 52 7.87 4.80 -6.11
N ASP A 53 9.11 4.30 -6.16
CA ASP A 53 10.20 4.65 -5.25
C ASP A 53 9.85 4.61 -3.74
N GLY A 54 9.03 3.61 -3.36
CA GLY A 54 8.59 3.40 -1.97
C GLY A 54 7.55 4.40 -1.47
N LYS A 55 7.02 5.27 -2.36
CA LYS A 55 5.91 6.18 -2.08
C LYS A 55 4.61 5.63 -2.63
N ILE A 56 3.50 5.89 -1.93
CA ILE A 56 2.17 5.43 -2.34
C ILE A 56 1.42 6.60 -2.97
N TYR A 57 1.09 6.50 -4.25
CA TYR A 57 0.31 7.48 -4.97
C TYR A 57 -1.17 7.12 -4.85
N LEU A 58 -1.98 8.09 -4.48
CA LEU A 58 -3.43 8.03 -4.35
C LEU A 58 -4.03 8.91 -5.44
N ILE A 59 -4.79 8.29 -6.34
CA ILE A 59 -5.14 8.91 -7.62
C ILE A 59 -6.66 8.95 -7.78
N GLY A 60 -7.19 10.16 -7.92
CA GLY A 60 -8.61 10.41 -8.17
C GLY A 60 -9.49 9.85 -7.06
N GLY A 61 -10.60 9.24 -7.45
CA GLY A 61 -11.61 8.68 -6.56
C GLY A 61 -12.88 9.51 -6.48
N LEU A 62 -13.69 9.20 -5.49
CA LEU A 62 -15.01 9.75 -5.27
C LEU A 62 -15.06 10.45 -3.93
N LEU A 63 -15.48 11.71 -3.92
CA LEU A 63 -15.79 12.45 -2.71
C LEU A 63 -17.30 12.69 -2.62
N PHE A 64 -17.86 12.36 -1.45
CA PHE A 64 -19.22 12.72 -1.09
C PHE A 64 -19.17 13.93 -0.16
N GLU A 65 -19.72 15.04 -0.61
CA GLU A 65 -19.82 16.27 0.19
C GLU A 65 -21.22 16.31 0.81
N SER A 66 -21.29 16.05 2.11
CA SER A 66 -22.54 15.91 2.86
C SER A 66 -23.39 17.17 2.83
N GLU A 67 -22.77 18.33 2.99
CA GLU A 67 -23.46 19.63 3.01
C GLU A 67 -24.15 19.93 1.68
N LYS A 68 -23.46 19.67 0.56
CA LYS A 68 -23.99 19.92 -0.78
C LYS A 68 -24.84 18.76 -1.29
N LYS A 69 -24.96 17.66 -0.52
CA LYS A 69 -25.60 16.39 -0.92
C LYS A 69 -25.16 15.98 -2.33
N ASN A 70 -23.88 16.15 -2.63
CA ASN A 70 -23.35 15.98 -3.97
C ASN A 70 -22.16 15.02 -3.97
N THR A 71 -22.02 14.31 -5.08
CA THR A 71 -20.96 13.34 -5.31
C THR A 71 -20.19 13.79 -6.53
N PHE A 72 -18.87 13.90 -6.44
CA PHE A 72 -18.04 14.23 -7.59
C PHE A 72 -16.78 13.37 -7.66
N GLY A 73 -16.38 13.05 -8.88
CA GLY A 73 -15.10 12.42 -9.15
C GLY A 73 -13.97 13.42 -8.92
N LEU A 74 -12.86 12.95 -8.36
CA LEU A 74 -11.66 13.74 -8.10
C LEU A 74 -10.66 13.57 -9.25
N SER A 75 -9.99 14.65 -9.61
CA SER A 75 -8.76 14.64 -10.42
C SER A 75 -7.50 14.58 -9.55
N THR A 76 -7.66 14.70 -8.24
CA THR A 76 -6.57 15.03 -7.34
C THR A 76 -5.61 13.87 -7.15
N VAL A 77 -4.31 14.17 -7.15
CA VAL A 77 -3.24 13.19 -6.91
C VAL A 77 -2.53 13.58 -5.63
N GLU A 78 -2.45 12.64 -4.69
CA GLU A 78 -1.77 12.81 -3.42
C GLU A 78 -0.75 11.68 -3.26
N VAL A 79 0.44 11.97 -2.75
CA VAL A 79 1.48 10.98 -2.53
C VAL A 79 1.78 10.87 -1.04
N TYR A 80 1.84 9.63 -0.55
CA TYR A 80 2.25 9.31 0.81
C TYR A 80 3.72 8.89 0.84
N ASP A 81 4.50 9.65 1.60
CA ASP A 81 5.86 9.29 1.95
C ASP A 81 5.86 8.33 3.14
N THR A 82 6.16 7.06 2.88
CA THR A 82 6.20 6.00 3.88
C THR A 82 7.31 6.19 4.93
N LYS A 83 8.38 6.91 4.59
CA LYS A 83 9.50 7.20 5.50
C LYS A 83 9.16 8.34 6.44
N ASN A 84 8.57 9.40 5.89
CA ASN A 84 8.24 10.62 6.62
C ASN A 84 6.84 10.58 7.26
N ASN A 85 6.05 9.54 6.98
CA ASN A 85 4.66 9.44 7.41
C ASN A 85 3.89 10.73 7.10
N SER A 86 3.90 11.16 5.84
CA SER A 86 3.31 12.44 5.43
C SER A 86 2.71 12.35 4.04
N TRP A 87 1.74 13.23 3.79
CA TRP A 87 1.08 13.36 2.50
C TRP A 87 1.49 14.66 1.82
N GLN A 88 1.62 14.62 0.50
CA GLN A 88 1.85 15.79 -0.33
C GLN A 88 0.87 15.76 -1.51
N ARG A 89 0.29 16.91 -1.85
CA ARG A 89 -0.49 17.06 -3.08
C ARG A 89 0.45 17.25 -4.28
N LEU A 90 0.16 16.52 -5.35
CA LEU A 90 0.85 16.62 -6.64
C LEU A 90 -0.04 17.29 -7.68
N THR A 91 0.46 17.38 -8.91
CA THR A 91 -0.32 17.83 -10.07
C THR A 91 -1.55 16.96 -10.25
N ASP A 92 -2.72 17.59 -10.35
CA ASP A 92 -3.99 16.90 -10.62
C ASP A 92 -3.99 16.28 -12.03
N MET A 93 -4.73 15.19 -12.21
CA MET A 93 -5.03 14.63 -13.52
C MET A 93 -5.84 15.61 -14.38
N PRO A 94 -5.65 15.62 -15.71
CA PRO A 94 -6.50 16.40 -16.61
C PRO A 94 -7.98 15.98 -16.55
N THR A 95 -8.25 14.69 -16.30
CA THR A 95 -9.61 14.15 -16.22
C THR A 95 -9.94 13.64 -14.80
N PRO A 96 -10.95 14.20 -14.10
CA PRO A 96 -11.45 13.64 -12.86
C PRO A 96 -12.03 12.23 -13.08
N ARG A 97 -11.63 11.27 -12.25
CA ARG A 97 -12.04 9.87 -12.41
C ARG A 97 -12.13 9.10 -11.10
N LEU A 98 -13.05 8.14 -11.06
CA LEU A 98 -13.20 7.13 -9.99
C LEU A 98 -13.26 5.73 -10.61
N GLN A 99 -12.97 4.71 -9.81
CA GLN A 99 -12.88 3.29 -10.20
C GLN A 99 -12.01 3.07 -11.45
N ALA A 100 -10.92 3.84 -11.57
CA ALA A 100 -9.94 3.65 -12.62
C ALA A 100 -8.94 2.53 -12.26
N GLY A 101 -8.27 1.98 -13.27
CA GLY A 101 -7.07 1.18 -13.06
C GLY A 101 -5.83 2.07 -13.01
N ALA A 102 -4.83 1.71 -12.21
CA ALA A 102 -3.50 2.32 -12.25
C ALA A 102 -2.43 1.24 -12.36
N ALA A 103 -1.38 1.50 -13.14
CA ALA A 103 -0.23 0.61 -13.30
C ALA A 103 1.06 1.42 -13.41
N VAL A 104 2.16 0.84 -12.94
CA VAL A 104 3.49 1.44 -13.08
C VAL A 104 4.24 0.73 -14.21
N VAL A 105 4.74 1.50 -15.18
CA VAL A 105 5.57 1.01 -16.28
C VAL A 105 6.73 1.99 -16.47
N ASP A 106 7.96 1.49 -16.40
CA ASP A 106 9.19 2.27 -16.54
C ASP A 106 9.25 3.52 -15.63
N GLY A 107 8.81 3.35 -14.37
CA GLY A 107 8.77 4.43 -13.37
C GLY A 107 7.59 5.39 -13.50
N LYS A 108 6.81 5.30 -14.58
CA LYS A 108 5.65 6.17 -14.84
C LYS A 108 4.35 5.52 -14.39
N ILE A 109 3.39 6.33 -13.95
CA ILE A 109 2.09 5.86 -13.50
C ILE A 109 1.06 6.09 -14.60
N TYR A 110 0.53 5.01 -15.15
CA TYR A 110 -0.55 5.02 -16.14
C TYR A 110 -1.89 4.85 -15.44
N VAL A 111 -2.85 5.71 -15.74
CA VAL A 111 -4.20 5.69 -15.19
C VAL A 111 -5.20 5.45 -16.32
N VAL A 112 -5.91 4.33 -16.25
CA VAL A 112 -6.67 3.75 -17.36
C VAL A 112 -8.16 3.73 -17.04
N GLY A 113 -8.96 4.35 -17.90
CA GLY A 113 -10.43 4.27 -17.83
C GLY A 113 -11.02 4.87 -16.55
N GLY A 114 -12.02 4.19 -16.00
CA GLY A 114 -12.83 4.63 -14.87
C GLY A 114 -14.08 5.39 -15.30
N TYR A 115 -14.70 6.10 -14.34
CA TYR A 115 -15.89 6.90 -14.57
C TYR A 115 -15.63 8.36 -14.23
N ARG A 116 -16.31 9.26 -14.93
CA ARG A 116 -16.45 10.67 -14.55
C ARG A 116 -17.89 10.95 -14.15
N VAL A 117 -18.08 11.66 -13.04
CA VAL A 117 -19.40 12.15 -12.64
C VAL A 117 -19.68 13.46 -13.36
N VAL A 118 -20.76 13.50 -14.15
CA VAL A 118 -21.27 14.72 -14.80
C VAL A 118 -22.78 14.73 -14.57
N ASP A 119 -23.31 15.81 -14.01
CA ASP A 119 -24.75 15.97 -13.72
C ASP A 119 -25.37 14.76 -12.97
N ARG A 120 -24.65 14.25 -11.96
CA ARG A 120 -24.98 13.04 -11.17
C ARG A 120 -25.07 11.74 -11.97
N ARG A 121 -24.56 11.70 -13.20
CA ARG A 121 -24.46 10.50 -14.03
C ARG A 121 -23.01 10.04 -14.14
N MET A 122 -22.82 8.73 -14.16
CA MET A 122 -21.52 8.12 -14.42
C MET A 122 -21.30 8.00 -15.92
N LYS A 123 -20.22 8.61 -16.42
CA LYS A 123 -19.76 8.45 -17.81
C LYS A 123 -18.47 7.63 -17.83
N ILE A 124 -18.48 6.52 -18.55
CA ILE A 124 -17.29 5.69 -18.76
C ILE A 124 -16.23 6.49 -19.53
N LEU A 125 -15.00 6.47 -19.02
CA LEU A 125 -13.84 7.07 -19.67
C LEU A 125 -13.17 6.05 -20.58
N LYS A 126 -12.79 6.48 -21.77
CA LYS A 126 -11.99 5.72 -22.75
C LYS A 126 -10.55 6.27 -22.86
N VAL A 127 -10.09 6.95 -21.82
CA VAL A 127 -8.85 7.74 -21.81
C VAL A 127 -7.82 7.07 -20.90
N VAL A 128 -6.57 7.06 -21.37
CA VAL A 128 -5.38 6.72 -20.59
C VAL A 128 -4.57 8.01 -20.40
N GLU A 129 -4.18 8.29 -19.16
CA GLU A 129 -3.30 9.41 -18.81
C GLU A 129 -2.06 8.85 -18.10
N VAL A 130 -0.90 9.48 -18.30
CA VAL A 130 0.36 9.07 -17.68
C VAL A 130 0.89 10.20 -16.81
N TYR A 131 1.43 9.84 -15.65
CA TYR A 131 2.17 10.71 -14.75
C TYR A 131 3.64 10.28 -14.78
N ASP A 132 4.54 11.22 -15.09
CA ASP A 132 5.98 11.01 -15.21
C ASP A 132 6.73 11.00 -13.88
#